data_AF-A0A2D9DW74-F1
#
_entry.id   AF-A0A2D9DW74-F1
#
_cell.length_a   1.000
_cell.length_b   1.000
_cell.length_c   1.000
_cell.angle_alpha   90.00
_cell.angle_beta   90.00
_cell.angle_gamma   90.00
#
_symmetry.space_group_name_H-M   'P 1'
#
loop_
_entity.id
_entity.type
_entity.pdbx_description
1 polymer ?
#
loop_
_entity_poly.entity_id
_entity_poly.type
_entity_poly.pdbx_seq_one_letter_code
_entity_poly.pdbx_strand_id
1 'polypeptide(L)'
;MPAQLAGDLAFFGAGRNALPAWMLEEAESDFEVYAVNVPAFQLWERLQTQWRVGGLVGETGLDYGVAFQIMDRMRPVPEDPLQLLDQLRLIESGYLAEMGRKRQRSSSRRQHAGK
;
A
#
# COMPACT_ATOMS: atom_id res chain seq x y z
N MET A 1 3.86 18.45 -7.24
CA MET A 1 2.53 18.64 -6.60
C MET A 1 1.44 18.39 -7.63
N PRO A 2 0.51 17.46 -7.40
CA PRO A 2 -0.61 17.23 -8.33
C PRO A 2 -1.46 18.51 -8.44
N ALA A 3 -1.81 18.92 -9.66
CA ALA A 3 -2.55 20.17 -9.91
C ALA A 3 -3.88 20.27 -9.14
N GLN A 4 -4.50 19.12 -8.85
CA GLN A 4 -5.76 19.00 -8.14
C GLN A 4 -5.65 19.42 -6.66
N LEU A 5 -4.56 19.05 -5.98
CA LEU A 5 -4.32 19.39 -4.58
C LEU A 5 -4.12 20.91 -4.36
N ALA A 6 -3.52 21.59 -5.34
CA ALA A 6 -3.38 23.05 -5.29
C ALA A 6 -4.74 23.76 -5.41
N GLY A 7 -5.65 23.22 -6.22
CA GLY A 7 -7.02 23.72 -6.34
C GLY A 7 -7.83 23.53 -5.06
N ASP A 8 -7.74 22.33 -4.45
CA ASP A 8 -8.44 22.01 -3.20
C ASP A 8 -7.96 22.91 -2.04
N LEU A 9 -6.65 23.15 -1.91
CA LEU A 9 -6.12 24.04 -0.88
C LEU A 9 -6.59 25.49 -1.04
N ALA A 10 -6.62 25.99 -2.28
CA ALA A 10 -7.14 27.31 -2.57
C ALA A 10 -8.64 27.41 -2.25
N PHE A 11 -9.41 26.36 -2.55
CA PHE A 11 -10.83 26.28 -2.21
C PHE A 11 -11.06 26.35 -0.69
N PHE A 12 -10.21 25.71 0.12
CA PHE A 12 -10.29 25.75 1.57
C PHE A 12 -9.57 26.96 2.22
N GLY A 13 -9.03 27.89 1.43
CA GLY A 13 -8.30 29.06 1.95
C GLY A 13 -7.01 28.70 2.71
N ALA A 14 -6.49 27.50 2.49
CA ALA A 14 -5.32 26.97 3.17
C ALA A 14 -4.05 27.19 2.32
N GLY A 15 -2.97 27.66 2.96
CA GLY A 15 -1.66 27.72 2.34
C GLY A 15 -0.95 26.37 2.37
N ARG A 16 0.12 26.21 1.59
CA ARG A 16 0.97 25.00 1.63
C ARG A 16 1.52 24.68 3.03
N ASN A 17 1.66 25.68 3.88
CA ASN A 17 2.06 25.54 5.28
C ASN A 17 1.02 24.86 6.18
N ALA A 18 -0.23 24.74 5.74
CA ALA A 18 -1.26 23.98 6.44
C ALA A 18 -1.13 22.46 6.19
N LEU A 19 -0.37 22.06 5.18
CA LEU A 19 -0.09 20.66 4.92
C LEU A 19 0.97 20.13 5.89
N PRO A 20 0.81 18.92 6.41
CA PRO A 20 1.87 18.27 7.15
C PRO A 20 3.07 17.98 6.23
N ALA A 21 4.28 17.98 6.80
CA ALA A 21 5.54 17.88 6.05
C ALA A 21 5.59 16.68 5.07
N TRP A 22 5.02 15.54 5.45
CA TRP A 22 4.95 14.33 4.61
C TRP A 22 4.09 14.49 3.34
N MET A 23 3.26 15.54 3.27
CA MET A 23 2.44 15.88 2.10
C MET A 23 3.10 16.99 1.25
N LEU A 24 4.19 17.57 1.74
CA LEU A 24 5.01 18.57 1.06
C LEU A 24 6.24 17.98 0.39
N GLU A 25 6.73 16.86 0.90
CA GLU A 25 7.74 16.04 0.27
C GLU A 25 7.17 15.48 -1.04
N GLU A 26 7.76 15.85 -2.19
CA GLU A 26 7.61 15.03 -3.39
C GLU A 26 8.31 13.72 -3.08
N ALA A 27 7.53 12.70 -2.73
CA ALA A 27 8.05 11.36 -2.78
C ALA A 27 8.51 11.15 -4.23
N GLU A 28 9.81 10.88 -4.45
CA GLU A 28 10.20 10.08 -5.61
C GLU A 28 9.56 8.71 -5.40
N SER A 29 8.26 8.62 -5.73
CA SER A 29 7.39 7.48 -5.47
C SER A 29 7.07 6.71 -6.74
N ASP A 30 7.50 7.22 -7.88
CA ASP A 30 7.18 6.61 -9.16
C ASP A 30 8.18 5.47 -9.39
N PHE A 31 7.65 4.25 -9.48
CA PHE A 31 8.40 3.07 -9.84
C PHE A 31 7.78 2.43 -11.07
N GLU A 32 8.63 1.86 -11.91
CA GLU A 32 8.18 1.17 -13.10
C GLU A 32 7.64 -0.22 -12.73
N VAL A 33 6.46 -0.54 -13.26
CA VAL A 33 5.87 -1.88 -13.16
C VAL A 33 5.95 -2.53 -14.54
N TYR A 34 6.70 -3.62 -14.65
CA TYR A 34 6.71 -4.42 -15.88
C TYR A 34 5.29 -4.85 -16.25
N ALA A 35 4.96 -4.84 -17.54
CA ALA A 35 3.60 -5.09 -18.04
C ALA A 35 2.97 -6.39 -17.48
N VAL A 36 3.78 -7.45 -17.33
CA VAL A 36 3.36 -8.74 -16.75
C VAL A 36 2.91 -8.65 -15.28
N ASN A 37 3.40 -7.67 -14.53
CA ASN A 37 3.07 -7.48 -13.11
C ASN A 37 1.91 -6.49 -12.90
N VAL A 38 1.47 -5.79 -13.95
CA VAL A 38 0.39 -4.79 -13.86
C VAL A 38 -0.90 -5.39 -13.31
N PRO A 39 -1.37 -6.58 -13.74
CA PRO A 39 -2.58 -7.18 -13.18
C PRO A 39 -2.48 -7.43 -11.67
N ALA A 40 -1.35 -7.99 -11.21
CA ALA A 40 -1.12 -8.25 -9.79
C ALA A 40 -1.06 -6.96 -8.96
N PHE A 41 -0.41 -5.93 -9.50
CA PHE A 41 -0.34 -4.63 -8.85
C PHE A 41 -1.72 -3.95 -8.74
N GLN A 42 -2.52 -3.97 -9.81
CA GLN A 42 -3.88 -3.44 -9.81
C GLN A 42 -4.80 -4.19 -8.84
N LEU A 43 -4.61 -5.50 -8.72
CA LEU A 43 -5.33 -6.32 -7.74
C LEU A 43 -4.91 -5.94 -6.32
N TRP A 44 -3.61 -5.80 -6.07
CA TRP A 44 -3.07 -5.33 -4.80
C TRP A 44 -3.63 -3.96 -4.42
N GLU A 45 -3.65 -2.97 -5.31
CA GLU A 45 -4.17 -1.63 -5.01
C GLU A 45 -5.62 -1.63 -4.50
N ARG A 46 -6.42 -2.60 -4.96
CA ARG A 46 -7.81 -2.80 -4.54
C ARG A 46 -7.94 -3.52 -3.19
N LEU A 47 -6.94 -4.32 -2.82
CA LEU A 47 -6.96 -5.18 -1.64
C LEU A 47 -6.06 -4.70 -0.50
N GLN A 48 -5.14 -3.76 -0.72
CA GLN A 48 -4.11 -3.35 0.24
C GLN A 48 -4.63 -2.81 1.57
N THR A 49 -5.94 -2.53 1.68
CA THR A 49 -6.61 -2.11 2.91
C THR A 49 -7.32 -3.26 3.64
N GLN A 50 -7.42 -4.44 3.03
CA GLN A 50 -8.18 -5.59 3.50
C GLN A 50 -7.25 -6.64 4.10
N TRP A 51 -6.79 -6.37 5.32
CA TRP A 51 -5.92 -7.27 6.07
C TRP A 51 -6.70 -8.10 7.07
N ARG A 52 -6.36 -9.38 7.14
CA ARG A 52 -6.59 -10.20 8.32
C ARG A 52 -5.59 -9.81 9.38
N VAL A 53 -6.07 -9.70 10.62
CA VAL A 53 -5.27 -9.27 11.78
C VAL A 53 -5.21 -10.39 12.82
N GLY A 54 -4.00 -10.69 13.28
CA GLY A 54 -3.73 -11.70 14.29
C GLY A 54 -3.44 -11.09 15.65
N GLY A 55 -4.47 -10.65 16.37
CA GLY A 55 -4.34 -10.10 17.73
C GLY A 55 -3.28 -8.99 17.84
N LEU A 56 -2.33 -9.14 18.77
CA LEU A 56 -1.26 -8.16 19.03
C LEU A 56 -0.15 -8.13 17.96
N VAL A 57 -0.14 -9.06 17.01
CA VAL A 57 0.90 -9.19 15.98
C VAL A 57 0.62 -8.29 14.77
N GLY A 58 -0.57 -7.70 14.66
CA GLY A 58 -0.97 -6.83 13.56
C GLY A 58 -1.43 -7.59 12.32
N GLU A 59 -1.28 -6.97 11.14
CA GLU A 59 -1.64 -7.57 9.84
C GLU A 59 -0.84 -8.86 9.59
N THR A 60 -1.52 -9.93 9.18
CA THR A 60 -0.91 -11.26 8.93
C THR A 60 -1.08 -11.74 7.50
N GLY A 61 -2.09 -11.27 6.78
CA GLY A 61 -2.31 -11.59 5.37
C GLY A 61 -3.53 -10.91 4.79
N LEU A 62 -3.62 -10.82 3.47
CA LEU A 62 -4.76 -10.32 2.72
C LEU A 62 -5.93 -11.31 2.77
N ASP A 63 -7.14 -10.78 2.61
CA ASP A 63 -8.31 -11.64 2.44
C ASP A 63 -8.40 -12.19 1.00
N TYR A 64 -7.90 -13.42 0.81
CA TYR A 64 -7.95 -14.07 -0.51
C TYR A 64 -9.37 -14.41 -0.98
N GLY A 65 -10.35 -14.54 -0.07
CA GLY A 65 -11.74 -14.75 -0.45
C GLY A 65 -12.30 -13.55 -1.22
N VAL A 66 -11.93 -12.34 -0.79
CA VAL A 66 -12.23 -11.10 -1.50
C VAL A 66 -11.36 -10.97 -2.76
N ALA A 67 -10.11 -11.42 -2.73
CA ALA A 67 -9.22 -11.35 -3.89
C ALA A 67 -9.82 -12.03 -5.12
N PHE A 68 -10.29 -13.28 -5.00
CA PHE A 68 -10.94 -13.98 -6.11
C PHE A 68 -12.20 -13.26 -6.62
N GLN A 69 -13.00 -12.68 -5.72
CA GLN A 69 -14.16 -11.89 -6.10
C GLN A 69 -13.81 -10.63 -6.90
N ILE A 70 -12.68 -9.99 -6.60
CA ILE A 70 -12.19 -8.83 -7.34
C ILE A 70 -11.59 -9.25 -8.68
N MET A 71 -10.82 -10.36 -8.73
CA MET A 71 -10.30 -10.93 -9.99
C MET A 71 -11.43 -11.19 -11.00
N ASP A 72 -12.55 -11.77 -10.55
CA ASP A 72 -13.71 -12.01 -11.42
C ASP A 72 -14.32 -10.73 -12.01
N ARG A 73 -14.20 -9.60 -11.31
CA ARG A 73 -14.70 -8.28 -11.75
C ARG A 73 -13.71 -7.51 -12.62
N MET A 74 -12.43 -7.86 -12.59
CA MET A 74 -11.38 -7.21 -13.40
C MET A 74 -11.33 -7.74 -14.85
N ARG A 75 -12.32 -8.53 -15.28
CA ARG A 75 -12.28 -9.20 -16.58
C ARG A 75 -12.28 -8.23 -17.78
N PRO A 76 -11.57 -8.58 -18.88
CA PRO A 76 -10.85 -9.85 -19.09
C PRO A 76 -9.56 -9.93 -18.26
N VAL A 77 -9.42 -10.97 -17.44
CA VAL A 77 -8.15 -11.27 -16.77
C VAL A 77 -7.30 -12.01 -17.81
N PRO A 78 -6.13 -11.48 -18.21
CA PRO A 78 -5.30 -12.12 -19.22
C PRO A 78 -4.62 -13.42 -18.74
N GLU A 79 -4.70 -13.73 -17.45
CA GLU A 79 -3.94 -14.79 -16.77
C GLU A 79 -4.82 -15.76 -15.95
N ASP A 80 -4.27 -16.94 -15.65
CA ASP A 80 -4.86 -17.90 -14.70
C ASP A 80 -5.03 -17.24 -13.33
N PRO A 81 -6.24 -17.26 -12.71
CA PRO A 81 -6.46 -16.71 -11.37
C PRO A 81 -5.48 -17.22 -10.31
N LEU A 82 -4.98 -18.45 -10.43
CA LEU A 82 -3.99 -18.99 -9.50
C LEU A 82 -2.61 -18.35 -9.69
N GLN A 83 -2.20 -18.11 -10.94
CA GLN A 83 -0.95 -17.40 -11.24
C GLN A 83 -1.00 -15.96 -10.73
N LEU A 84 -2.13 -15.29 -10.92
CA LEU A 84 -2.34 -13.94 -10.42
C LEU A 84 -2.35 -13.88 -8.88
N LEU A 85 -2.90 -14.91 -8.23
CA LEU A 85 -2.81 -15.06 -6.78
C LEU A 85 -1.35 -15.21 -6.34
N ASP A 86 -0.55 -16.04 -7.00
CA ASP A 86 0.85 -16.24 -6.63
C ASP A 86 1.66 -14.96 -6.77
N GLN A 87 1.42 -14.16 -7.82
CA GLN A 87 2.02 -12.83 -7.96
C GLN A 87 1.58 -11.88 -6.84
N LEU A 88 0.30 -11.88 -6.45
CA LEU A 88 -0.20 -11.08 -5.32
C LEU A 88 0.50 -11.46 -4.01
N ARG A 89 0.75 -12.76 -3.78
CA ARG A 89 1.45 -13.25 -2.57
C ARG A 89 2.89 -12.77 -2.50
N LEU A 90 3.55 -12.55 -3.64
CA LEU A 90 4.88 -11.93 -3.66
C LEU A 90 4.82 -10.48 -3.14
N ILE A 91 3.84 -9.70 -3.59
CA ILE A 91 3.64 -8.31 -3.12
C ILE A 91 3.33 -8.30 -1.62
N GLU A 92 2.41 -9.16 -1.17
CA GLU A 92 2.04 -9.32 0.25
C GLU A 92 3.26 -9.63 1.12
N SER A 93 4.10 -10.58 0.69
CA SER A 93 5.32 -10.95 1.44
C SER A 93 6.28 -9.76 1.60
N GLY A 94 6.43 -8.94 0.55
CA GLY A 94 7.26 -7.74 0.58
C GLY A 94 6.72 -6.68 1.54
N TYR A 95 5.40 -6.46 1.53
CA TYR A 95 4.74 -5.55 2.47
C TYR A 95 4.95 -6.00 3.92
N LEU A 96 4.65 -7.26 4.24
CA LEU A 96 4.76 -7.80 5.60
C LEU A 96 6.20 -7.71 6.13
N ALA A 97 7.19 -7.99 5.28
CA ALA A 97 8.60 -7.85 5.63
C ALA A 97 8.96 -6.40 5.97
N GLU A 98 8.54 -5.43 5.16
CA GLU A 98 8.85 -4.02 5.40
C GLU A 98 8.12 -3.45 6.61
N MET A 99 6.86 -3.82 6.82
CA MET A 99 6.11 -3.44 8.02
C MET A 99 6.72 -4.04 9.29
N GLY A 100 7.20 -5.28 9.23
CA GLY A 100 7.98 -5.90 10.31
C GLY A 100 9.23 -5.09 10.66
N ARG A 101 10.01 -4.67 9.66
CA ARG A 101 11.19 -3.81 9.84
C ARG A 101 10.84 -2.46 10.45
N LYS A 102 9.78 -1.79 9.98
CA LYS A 102 9.32 -0.50 10.53
C LYS A 102 8.95 -0.61 12.01
N ARG A 103 8.24 -1.67 12.40
CA ARG A 103 7.86 -1.93 13.80
C ARG A 103 9.10 -2.11 14.67
N GLN A 104 10.08 -2.91 14.24
CA GLN A 104 11.35 -3.09 14.95
C GLN A 104 12.10 -1.76 15.14
N ARG A 105 12.24 -0.95 14.07
CA ARG A 105 12.88 0.37 14.14
C ARG A 105 12.19 1.31 15.13
N SER A 106 10.86 1.29 15.20
CA SER A 106 10.08 2.10 16.13
C SER A 106 10.28 1.67 17.59
N SER A 107 10.37 0.37 17.85
CA SER A 107 10.65 -0.19 19.17
C SER A 107 12.05 0.16 19.66
N SER A 108 13.07 0.08 18.80
CA SER A 108 14.46 0.43 19.15
C SER A 108 14.61 1.92 19.46
N ARG A 109 13.94 2.81 18.71
CA ARG A 109 13.94 4.26 18.98
C ARG A 109 13.35 4.60 20.34
N ARG A 110 12.26 3.95 20.74
CA ARG A 110 11.63 4.14 22.06
C ARG A 110 12.52 3.72 23.22
N GLN A 111 13.33 2.66 23.05
CA GLN A 111 14.27 2.21 24.09
C GLN A 111 15.47 3.14 24.27
N HIS A 112 15.93 3.81 23.22
CA HIS A 112 17.03 4.79 23.31
C HIS A 112 16.60 6.16 23.83
N ALA A 113 15.35 6.57 23.63
CA ALA A 113 14.84 7.87 24.11
C ALA A 113 14.46 7.89 25.60
N GLY A 114 14.44 6.73 26.26
CA GLY A 114 14.11 6.57 27.68
C GLY A 114 15.31 6.39 28.62
N LYS A 115 16.54 6.57 28.11
CA LYS A 115 17.79 6.65 28.88
C LYS A 115 18.32 8.08 28.82
#